data_AF-A0A7V7D9G6-F1
#
_entry.id   AF-A0A7V7D9G6-F1
#
_cell.length_a   1.000
_cell.length_b   1.000
_cell.length_c   1.000
_cell.angle_alpha   90.00
_cell.angle_beta   90.00
_cell.angle_gamma   90.00
#
_symmetry.space_group_name_H-M   'P 1'
#
loop_
_entity.id
_entity.type
_entity.pdbx_description
1 polymer ?
#
loop_
_entity_poly.entity_id
_entity_poly.type
_entity_poly.pdbx_seq_one_letter_code
_entity_poly.pdbx_strand_id
1 'polypeptide(L)' 'MGKGDIRSKRGKIWRGTTGKTRPKKNKKKEKEK' A
#
# COMPACT_ATOMS: atom_id res chain seq x y z
N MET A 1 7.44 1.25 -11.71
CA MET A 1 6.02 1.38 -11.30
C MET A 1 5.60 2.85 -11.33
N GLY A 2 4.75 3.21 -12.29
CA GLY A 2 4.29 4.60 -12.49
C GLY A 2 3.03 4.92 -11.69
N LYS A 3 2.52 6.16 -11.85
CA LYS A 3 1.27 6.63 -11.21
C LYS A 3 0.03 5.89 -11.73
N GLY A 4 0.07 5.37 -12.96
CA GLY A 4 -1.04 4.64 -13.59
C GLY A 4 -1.26 3.22 -13.05
N ASP A 5 -0.23 2.59 -12.48
CA ASP A 5 -0.30 1.22 -11.99
C ASP A 5 -0.97 1.13 -10.61
N ILE A 6 -2.22 0.67 -10.61
CA ILE A 6 -3.09 0.53 -9.43
C ILE A 6 -2.57 -0.50 -8.42
N ARG A 7 -1.79 -1.50 -8.86
CA ARG A 7 -1.26 -2.53 -7.97
C ARG A 7 -0.05 -2.03 -7.19
N SER A 8 0.68 -1.06 -7.73
CA SER A 8 1.86 -0.48 -7.11
C SER A 8 1.58 0.44 -5.91
N LYS A 9 2.57 0.60 -5.04
CA LYS A 9 2.52 1.59 -3.95
C LYS A 9 2.36 3.01 -4.49
N ARG A 10 3.09 3.39 -5.57
CA ARG A 10 3.03 4.73 -6.17
C ARG A 10 1.67 5.05 -6.80
N GLY A 11 1.06 4.12 -7.54
CA GLY A 11 -0.27 4.34 -8.09
C GLY A 11 -1.36 4.44 -7.02
N LYS A 12 -1.24 3.66 -5.93
CA LYS A 12 -2.13 3.82 -4.76
C LYS A 12 -1.93 5.13 -4.01
N ILE A 13 -0.71 5.66 -3.94
CA ILE A 13 -0.46 7.01 -3.40
C ILE A 13 -1.17 8.05 -4.27
N TRP A 14 -0.97 7.99 -5.59
CA TRP A 14 -1.53 8.98 -6.52
C TRP A 14 -3.07 8.96 -6.55
N ARG A 15 -3.68 7.78 -6.48
CA ARG A 15 -5.15 7.63 -6.42
C ARG A 15 -5.74 7.79 -5.01
N GLY A 16 -4.91 7.95 -3.98
CA GLY A 16 -5.36 8.03 -2.59
C GLY A 16 -5.87 6.71 -1.97
N THR A 17 -5.85 5.59 -2.70
CA THR A 17 -6.38 4.30 -2.24
C THR A 17 -5.40 3.52 -1.37
N THR A 18 -5.88 2.47 -0.70
CA THR A 18 -5.08 1.59 0.17
C THR A 18 -5.07 0.15 -0.34
N GLY A 19 -4.28 -0.71 0.30
CA GLY A 19 -4.32 -2.16 0.10
C GLY A 19 -2.98 -2.79 0.41
N LYS A 20 -2.76 -4.05 -0.01
CA LYS A 20 -1.56 -4.83 0.33
C LYS A 20 -0.23 -4.06 0.16
N THR A 21 -0.10 -3.32 -0.93
CA THR A 21 1.10 -2.52 -1.27
C THR A 21 1.13 -1.11 -0.66
N ARG A 22 -0.01 -0.56 -0.21
CA ARG A 22 -0.12 0.72 0.51
C ARG A 22 -1.09 0.58 1.71
N PRO A 23 -0.66 -0.01 2.83
CA PRO A 23 -1.48 -0.15 4.03
C PRO A 23 -1.65 1.20 4.77
N LYS A 24 -2.83 1.43 5.39
CA LYS A 24 -3.20 2.71 6.07
C LYS A 24 -2.61 2.84 7.49
N LYS A 25 -2.50 1.72 8.20
CA LYS A 25 -1.75 1.62 9.46
C LYS A 25 -0.56 0.70 9.19
N ASN A 26 0.59 1.04 9.76
CA ASN A 26 1.66 0.06 9.90
C ASN A 26 1.09 -1.08 10.74
N LYS A 27 0.55 -2.13 10.10
CA LYS A 27 0.69 -3.49 10.61
C LYS A 27 2.20 -3.77 10.57
N LYS A 28 2.96 -3.09 11.44
CA LYS A 28 4.21 -3.65 11.95
C LYS A 28 3.74 -4.98 12.48
N LYS A 29 4.15 -6.02 11.76
CA LYS A 29 3.85 -7.42 12.00
C LYS A 29 3.59 -7.60 13.51
N GLU A 30 2.33 -7.82 13.87
CA GLU A 30 2.05 -8.89 14.83
C GLU A 30 2.57 -10.15 14.14
N LYS A 31 3.89 -10.30 14.14
CA LYS A 31 4.51 -11.60 14.13
C LYS A 31 4.26 -12.03 15.56
N GLU A 32 3.11 -12.68 15.67
CA GLU A 32 2.67 -13.41 16.83
C GLU A 32 3.81 -14.27 17.37
N LYS A 33 3.81 -14.35 18.68
CA LYS A 33 4.76 -14.99 19.57
C LYS A 33 4.90 -16.48 19.31
#